data_AF-A0A6G3TR78-F1
#
_entry.id   AF-A0A6G3TR78-F1
#
_cell.length_a   1.000
_cell.length_b   1.000
_cell.length_c   1.000
_cell.angle_alpha   90.00
_cell.angle_beta   90.00
_cell.angle_gamma   90.00
#
_symmetry.space_group_name_H-M   'P 1'
#
loop_
_entity.id
_entity.type
_entity.pdbx_description
1 polymer ?
#
loop_
_entity_poly.entity_id
_entity_poly.type
_entity_poly.pdbx_seq_one_letter_code
_entity_poly.pdbx_strand_id
1 'polypeptide(L)'
;ATRRLARAAVAAWHGGDATMARRLLADARSLTDEVLTTRASRGLRGVLELAEGSLERAHRSISRDIAAFDDPRMRVELGAAALHAGWSAARDDLVGETLTRLAGLTTPGLPDVLPIVRTWWGPATHPARAASSAELGDVMAHISRVESQLLPASPLGLVWGLDEPLADAVHALVRRHRRHADGTSLAAALARIARLDIAAGRWGAAEDAAAEGLASAERIGAEHIAAECRNCLGWLAAARGDGRSVDHLTVRTLQLAGPRRDRAVSASAHWNRGMAALAAGRADAALDLLARLDEHGHEAAHPIVALLASLDTIEAAVHARRPEIGQRRAEALDAWVRRTGAHWARFTAHLARALLDEPAAERSYRAALDVPGASRRPFDHARARLLYGEWLRRQRRRRDARQQLDAAAETFHALGAHPMLERARREQRLIMAPARRNTAAGTGMATLTAQERRVAQLAAGDLTNREIGARLRISDRTVGHHLSNVFAKLGLCSRRDLAATGISGRR
;
A
#
# COMPACT_ATOMS: atom_id res chain seq x y z
N ALA A 1 -12.86 -49.66 2.00
CA ALA A 1 -12.67 -48.78 0.82
C ALA A 1 -12.45 -47.32 1.22
N THR A 2 -13.37 -46.68 1.97
CA THR A 2 -13.30 -45.25 2.36
C THR A 2 -11.94 -44.78 2.85
N ARG A 3 -11.32 -45.43 3.84
CA ARG A 3 -10.02 -44.98 4.38
C ARG A 3 -8.92 -44.88 3.31
N ARG A 4 -8.94 -45.78 2.30
CA ARG A 4 -7.98 -45.75 1.19
C ARG A 4 -8.25 -44.57 0.27
N LEU A 5 -9.52 -44.34 -0.12
CA LEU A 5 -9.92 -43.20 -0.95
C LEU A 5 -9.64 -41.87 -0.27
N ALA A 6 -9.98 -41.73 1.02
CA ALA A 6 -9.74 -40.52 1.79
C ALA A 6 -8.24 -40.20 1.94
N ARG A 7 -7.39 -41.21 2.20
CA ARG A 7 -5.93 -41.03 2.23
C ARG A 7 -5.36 -40.73 0.85
N ALA A 8 -5.90 -41.36 -0.20
CA ALA A 8 -5.52 -41.06 -1.58
C ALA A 8 -5.91 -39.62 -1.96
N ALA A 9 -7.04 -39.11 -1.49
CA ALA A 9 -7.44 -37.72 -1.68
C ALA A 9 -6.43 -36.75 -1.03
N VAL A 10 -5.96 -37.05 0.19
CA VAL A 10 -4.91 -36.26 0.86
C VAL A 10 -3.60 -36.30 0.07
N ALA A 11 -3.18 -37.49 -0.40
CA ALA A 11 -1.98 -37.63 -1.21
C ALA A 11 -2.09 -36.86 -2.54
N ALA A 12 -3.24 -36.92 -3.21
CA ALA A 12 -3.51 -36.15 -4.42
C ALA A 12 -3.43 -34.64 -4.16
N TRP A 13 -3.97 -34.17 -3.04
CA TRP A 13 -3.89 -32.76 -2.65
C TRP A 13 -2.44 -32.28 -2.40
N HIS A 14 -1.63 -33.03 -1.65
CA HIS A 14 -0.22 -32.71 -1.45
C HIS A 14 0.60 -32.83 -2.75
N GLY A 15 0.21 -33.76 -3.63
CA GLY A 15 0.77 -33.90 -4.98
C GLY A 15 0.32 -32.81 -5.97
N GLY A 16 -0.58 -31.90 -5.57
CA GLY A 16 -1.03 -30.79 -6.39
C GLY A 16 -2.16 -31.12 -7.38
N ASP A 17 -2.96 -32.16 -7.15
CA ASP A 17 -4.13 -32.49 -7.96
C ASP A 17 -5.42 -32.32 -7.14
N ALA A 18 -5.91 -31.08 -7.03
CA ALA A 18 -7.14 -30.80 -6.28
C ALA A 18 -8.40 -31.39 -6.94
N THR A 19 -8.38 -31.59 -8.26
CA THR A 19 -9.52 -32.18 -8.98
C THR A 19 -9.65 -33.65 -8.62
N MET A 20 -8.54 -34.40 -8.65
CA MET A 20 -8.50 -35.78 -8.18
C MET A 20 -8.80 -35.86 -6.67
N ALA A 21 -8.23 -34.96 -5.87
CA ALA A 21 -8.50 -34.91 -4.43
C ALA A 21 -10.01 -34.75 -4.13
N ARG A 22 -10.70 -33.82 -4.81
CA ARG A 22 -12.15 -33.62 -4.68
C ARG A 22 -12.94 -34.86 -5.08
N ARG A 23 -12.60 -35.48 -6.22
CA ARG A 23 -13.27 -36.69 -6.69
C ARG A 23 -13.11 -37.84 -5.70
N LEU A 24 -11.89 -38.15 -5.30
CA LEU A 24 -11.59 -39.22 -4.34
C LEU A 24 -12.26 -38.99 -2.98
N LEU A 25 -12.34 -37.72 -2.54
CA LEU A 25 -13.04 -37.37 -1.30
C LEU A 25 -14.56 -37.55 -1.44
N ALA A 26 -15.15 -37.18 -2.58
CA ALA A 26 -16.57 -37.42 -2.85
C ALA A 26 -16.89 -38.93 -2.89
N ASP A 27 -16.05 -39.73 -3.55
CA ASP A 27 -16.18 -41.19 -3.61
C ASP A 27 -16.02 -41.83 -2.22
N ALA A 28 -15.14 -41.29 -1.35
CA ALA A 28 -15.03 -41.76 0.02
C ALA A 28 -16.32 -41.52 0.82
N ARG A 29 -16.93 -40.33 0.66
CA ARG A 29 -18.14 -39.91 1.38
C ARG A 29 -19.41 -40.64 0.94
N SER A 30 -19.48 -41.13 -0.29
CA SER A 30 -20.63 -41.91 -0.75
C SER A 30 -20.69 -43.32 -0.16
N LEU A 31 -19.59 -43.80 0.42
CA LEU A 31 -19.44 -45.17 0.91
C LEU A 31 -19.64 -45.34 2.43
N THR A 32 -19.64 -44.26 3.21
CA THR A 32 -19.74 -44.33 4.68
C THR A 32 -20.10 -42.97 5.31
N ASP A 33 -20.36 -42.97 6.61
CA ASP A 33 -20.60 -41.78 7.44
C ASP A 33 -19.46 -40.71 7.38
N GLU A 34 -19.85 -39.46 7.62
CA GLU A 34 -19.05 -38.24 7.53
C GLU A 34 -17.84 -38.26 8.49
N VAL A 35 -18.01 -38.73 9.74
CA VAL A 35 -16.95 -38.73 10.76
C VAL A 35 -15.73 -39.57 10.35
N LEU A 36 -15.97 -40.77 9.80
CA LEU A 36 -14.92 -41.69 9.39
C LEU A 36 -14.14 -41.14 8.19
N THR A 37 -14.84 -40.47 7.28
CA THR A 37 -14.24 -39.82 6.11
C THR A 37 -13.44 -38.59 6.51
N THR A 38 -13.95 -37.74 7.41
CA THR A 38 -13.24 -36.58 7.98
C THR A 38 -11.93 -37.02 8.64
N ARG A 39 -11.98 -38.02 9.53
CA ARG A 39 -10.77 -38.54 10.20
C ARG A 39 -9.74 -39.08 9.21
N ALA A 40 -10.17 -39.88 8.24
CA ALA A 40 -9.28 -40.50 7.27
C ALA A 40 -8.70 -39.51 6.25
N SER A 41 -9.42 -38.43 5.95
CA SER A 41 -8.99 -37.35 5.06
C SER A 41 -8.33 -36.18 5.78
N ARG A 42 -8.16 -36.24 7.11
CA ARG A 42 -7.59 -35.14 7.91
C ARG A 42 -8.31 -33.79 7.70
N GLY A 43 -9.64 -33.81 7.54
CA GLY A 43 -10.45 -32.59 7.35
C GLY A 43 -10.27 -31.91 5.98
N LEU A 44 -9.78 -32.65 4.97
CA LEU A 44 -9.44 -32.11 3.63
C LEU A 44 -10.57 -31.33 2.96
N ARG A 45 -11.84 -31.63 3.24
CA ARG A 45 -12.99 -30.90 2.67
C ARG A 45 -12.87 -29.40 2.93
N GLY A 46 -12.67 -29.02 4.18
CA GLY A 46 -12.56 -27.62 4.57
C GLY A 46 -11.32 -26.95 3.99
N VAL A 47 -10.21 -27.68 3.89
CA VAL A 47 -8.97 -27.22 3.25
C VAL A 47 -9.16 -26.94 1.75
N LEU A 48 -9.89 -27.81 1.04
CA LEU A 48 -10.24 -27.61 -0.36
C LEU A 48 -11.19 -26.41 -0.55
N GLU A 49 -12.21 -26.28 0.31
CA GLU A 49 -13.11 -25.11 0.30
C GLU A 49 -12.35 -23.79 0.55
N LEU A 50 -11.31 -23.81 1.41
CA LEU A 50 -10.42 -22.67 1.64
C LEU A 50 -9.58 -22.36 0.40
N ALA A 51 -8.97 -23.39 -0.19
CA ALA A 51 -8.16 -23.23 -1.40
C ALA A 51 -8.99 -22.70 -2.58
N GLU A 52 -10.26 -23.06 -2.68
CA GLU A 52 -11.21 -22.51 -3.65
C GLU A 52 -11.62 -21.05 -3.33
N GLY A 53 -11.30 -20.52 -2.15
CA GLY A 53 -11.73 -19.18 -1.72
C GLY A 53 -13.16 -19.11 -1.20
N SER A 54 -13.78 -20.25 -0.87
CA SER A 54 -15.12 -20.31 -0.25
C SER A 54 -15.04 -20.15 1.27
N LEU A 55 -14.52 -19.02 1.71
CA LEU A 55 -13.96 -18.85 3.05
C LEU A 55 -14.92 -19.11 4.21
N GLU A 56 -16.15 -18.58 4.18
CA GLU A 56 -17.10 -18.84 5.26
C GLU A 56 -17.55 -20.32 5.29
N ARG A 57 -17.66 -20.98 4.12
CA ARG A 57 -17.97 -22.40 4.05
C ARG A 57 -16.81 -23.23 4.60
N ALA A 58 -15.60 -22.90 4.18
CA ALA A 58 -14.38 -23.51 4.66
C ALA A 58 -14.29 -23.41 6.19
N HIS A 59 -14.46 -22.21 6.77
CA HIS A 59 -14.46 -22.01 8.21
C HIS A 59 -15.47 -22.92 8.91
N ARG A 60 -16.72 -22.97 8.44
CA ARG A 60 -17.77 -23.82 9.05
C ARG A 60 -17.45 -25.30 8.96
N SER A 61 -16.97 -25.77 7.79
CA SER A 61 -16.57 -27.17 7.58
C SER A 61 -15.41 -27.55 8.49
N ILE A 62 -14.34 -26.75 8.50
CA ILE A 62 -13.16 -26.97 9.34
C ILE A 62 -13.54 -26.95 10.82
N SER A 63 -14.32 -25.95 11.24
CA SER A 63 -14.78 -25.80 12.63
C SER A 63 -15.57 -27.03 13.07
N ARG A 64 -16.46 -27.57 12.24
CA ARG A 64 -17.15 -28.83 12.54
C ARG A 64 -16.17 -30.00 12.69
N ASP A 65 -15.23 -30.11 11.76
CA ASP A 65 -14.30 -31.24 11.68
C ASP A 65 -13.29 -31.27 12.82
N ILE A 66 -12.91 -30.13 13.43
CA ILE A 66 -11.98 -30.08 14.57
C ILE A 66 -12.38 -31.02 15.71
N ALA A 67 -13.68 -31.15 16.00
CA ALA A 67 -14.17 -32.00 17.08
C ALA A 67 -14.03 -33.51 16.78
N ALA A 68 -13.80 -33.89 15.52
CA ALA A 68 -13.62 -35.28 15.13
C ALA A 68 -12.22 -35.81 15.46
N PHE A 69 -11.26 -34.99 15.88
CA PHE A 69 -9.88 -35.39 16.10
C PHE A 69 -9.51 -35.36 17.59
N ASP A 70 -8.89 -36.44 18.06
CA ASP A 70 -8.31 -36.50 19.41
C ASP A 70 -6.89 -35.91 19.46
N ASP A 71 -6.16 -35.95 18.33
CA ASP A 71 -4.80 -35.40 18.20
C ASP A 71 -4.81 -33.86 18.34
N PRO A 72 -4.21 -33.29 19.40
CA PRO A 72 -4.21 -31.86 19.62
C PRO A 72 -3.51 -31.08 18.49
N ARG A 73 -2.47 -31.64 17.86
CA ARG A 73 -1.75 -30.97 16.77
C ARG A 73 -2.62 -30.81 15.53
N MET A 74 -3.40 -31.83 15.18
CA MET A 74 -4.37 -31.76 14.10
C MET A 74 -5.45 -30.71 14.37
N ARG A 75 -5.91 -30.61 15.62
CA ARG A 75 -6.89 -29.58 16.01
C ARG A 75 -6.31 -28.16 15.89
N VAL A 76 -5.03 -27.97 16.23
CA VAL A 76 -4.32 -26.69 16.02
C VAL A 76 -4.15 -26.37 14.53
N GLU A 77 -3.74 -27.35 13.72
CA GLU A 77 -3.58 -27.19 12.26
C GLU A 77 -4.90 -26.77 11.58
N LEU A 78 -6.00 -27.48 11.88
CA LEU A 78 -7.32 -27.12 11.39
C LEU A 78 -7.80 -25.78 11.97
N GLY A 79 -7.57 -25.52 13.26
CA GLY A 79 -7.88 -24.23 13.87
C GLY A 79 -7.16 -23.07 13.19
N ALA A 80 -5.89 -23.22 12.81
CA ALA A 80 -5.14 -22.22 12.07
C ALA A 80 -5.73 -21.97 10.67
N ALA A 81 -6.11 -23.02 9.95
CA ALA A 81 -6.79 -22.89 8.66
C ALA A 81 -8.15 -22.17 8.80
N ALA A 82 -8.90 -22.45 9.87
CA ALA A 82 -10.13 -21.72 10.17
C ALA A 82 -9.88 -20.25 10.51
N LEU A 83 -8.83 -19.92 11.27
CA LEU A 83 -8.42 -18.53 11.52
C LEU A 83 -8.17 -17.78 10.22
N HIS A 84 -7.39 -18.37 9.31
CA HIS A 84 -7.13 -17.83 7.98
C HIS A 84 -8.43 -17.60 7.18
N ALA A 85 -9.34 -18.58 7.18
CA ALA A 85 -10.61 -18.47 6.48
C ALA A 85 -11.49 -17.33 7.03
N GLY A 86 -11.67 -17.27 8.36
CA GLY A 86 -12.46 -16.23 9.01
C GLY A 86 -11.88 -14.83 8.81
N TRP A 87 -10.55 -14.70 8.92
CA TRP A 87 -9.84 -13.45 8.69
C TRP A 87 -9.99 -12.98 7.25
N SER A 88 -9.74 -13.86 6.27
CA SER A 88 -9.85 -13.49 4.85
C SER A 88 -11.28 -13.14 4.43
N ALA A 89 -12.29 -13.65 5.12
CA ALA A 89 -13.70 -13.28 4.95
C ALA A 89 -14.08 -11.94 5.62
N ALA A 90 -13.15 -11.32 6.36
CA ALA A 90 -13.38 -10.21 7.28
C ALA A 90 -14.57 -10.48 8.23
N ARG A 91 -14.52 -11.63 8.92
CA ARG A 91 -15.55 -12.10 9.86
C ARG A 91 -14.96 -12.30 11.26
N ASP A 92 -14.98 -11.22 12.03
CA ASP A 92 -14.50 -11.16 13.41
C ASP A 92 -15.19 -12.18 14.34
N ASP A 93 -16.47 -12.46 14.10
CA ASP A 93 -17.24 -13.47 14.82
C ASP A 93 -16.68 -14.89 14.59
N LEU A 94 -16.37 -15.23 13.34
CA LEU A 94 -15.77 -16.52 12.99
C LEU A 94 -14.36 -16.67 13.55
N VAL A 95 -13.55 -15.60 13.51
CA VAL A 95 -12.22 -15.59 14.11
C VAL A 95 -12.29 -15.77 15.63
N GLY A 96 -13.18 -15.03 16.31
CA GLY A 96 -13.38 -15.13 17.76
C GLY A 96 -13.84 -16.52 18.20
N GLU A 97 -14.73 -17.15 17.43
CA GLU A 97 -15.15 -18.53 17.66
C GLU A 97 -13.95 -19.49 17.62
N THR A 98 -13.11 -19.41 16.58
CA THR A 98 -11.94 -20.26 16.44
C THR A 98 -10.91 -20.03 17.56
N LEU A 99 -10.65 -18.78 17.94
CA LEU A 99 -9.77 -18.44 19.07
C LEU A 99 -10.29 -18.95 20.42
N THR A 100 -11.60 -19.04 20.59
CA THR A 100 -12.22 -19.63 21.78
C THR A 100 -11.99 -21.13 21.82
N ARG A 101 -12.19 -21.82 20.69
CA ARG A 101 -11.96 -23.26 20.57
C ARG A 101 -10.48 -23.63 20.78
N LEU A 102 -9.55 -22.87 20.21
CA LEU A 102 -8.11 -23.08 20.38
C LEU A 102 -7.68 -22.95 21.86
N ALA A 103 -8.32 -22.07 22.64
CA ALA A 103 -8.03 -21.92 24.06
C ALA A 103 -8.50 -23.09 24.92
N GLY A 104 -9.47 -23.87 24.44
CA GLY A 104 -9.88 -25.10 25.10
C GLY A 104 -8.92 -26.28 24.87
N LEU A 105 -7.85 -26.11 24.07
CA LEU A 105 -6.93 -27.19 23.74
C LEU A 105 -5.75 -27.25 24.73
N THR A 106 -5.45 -28.45 25.20
CA THR A 106 -4.29 -28.75 26.05
C THR A 106 -3.13 -29.27 25.20
N THR A 107 -2.50 -28.38 24.44
CA THR A 107 -1.30 -28.71 23.63
C THR A 107 -0.05 -28.06 24.24
N PRO A 108 1.09 -28.75 24.40
CA PRO A 108 2.32 -28.15 24.92
C PRO A 108 2.73 -26.90 24.13
N GLY A 109 3.07 -25.80 24.82
CA GLY A 109 3.49 -24.52 24.22
C GLY A 109 2.35 -23.66 23.65
N LEU A 110 1.19 -24.24 23.33
CA LEU A 110 0.04 -23.47 22.83
C LEU A 110 -0.46 -22.41 23.84
N PRO A 111 -0.63 -22.71 25.15
CA PRO A 111 -1.03 -21.69 26.13
C PRO A 111 -0.10 -20.49 26.20
N ASP A 112 1.19 -20.67 25.92
CA ASP A 112 2.19 -19.60 26.00
C ASP A 112 2.07 -18.61 24.83
N VAL A 113 1.71 -19.10 23.63
CA VAL A 113 1.58 -18.27 22.42
C VAL A 113 0.16 -17.75 22.20
N LEU A 114 -0.85 -18.43 22.73
CA LEU A 114 -2.25 -18.13 22.42
C LEU A 114 -2.71 -16.71 22.79
N PRO A 115 -2.27 -16.09 23.91
CA PRO A 115 -2.59 -14.69 24.20
C PRO A 115 -2.15 -13.74 23.08
N ILE A 116 -1.01 -14.02 22.44
CA ILE A 116 -0.47 -13.21 21.36
C ILE A 116 -1.15 -13.53 20.03
N VAL A 117 -1.42 -14.80 19.75
CA VAL A 117 -2.26 -15.20 18.60
C VAL A 117 -3.63 -14.52 18.69
N ARG A 118 -4.29 -14.52 19.86
CA ARG A 118 -5.55 -13.80 20.09
C ARG A 118 -5.42 -12.29 19.84
N THR A 119 -4.28 -11.72 20.22
CA THR A 119 -4.01 -10.29 20.00
C THR A 119 -3.88 -9.98 18.50
N TRP A 120 -3.13 -10.79 17.75
CA TRP A 120 -2.95 -10.58 16.32
C TRP A 120 -4.24 -10.80 15.54
N TRP A 121 -4.85 -11.97 15.71
CA TRP A 121 -5.97 -12.41 14.90
C TRP A 121 -7.30 -11.79 15.33
N GLY A 122 -7.42 -11.38 16.59
CA GLY A 122 -8.64 -10.81 17.13
C GLY A 122 -9.02 -9.46 16.48
N PRO A 123 -10.28 -9.03 16.67
CA PRO A 123 -10.79 -7.79 16.08
C PRO A 123 -9.92 -6.57 16.34
N ALA A 124 -9.97 -5.61 15.41
CA ALA A 124 -9.26 -4.34 15.54
C ALA A 124 -9.66 -3.54 16.81
N THR A 125 -10.85 -3.82 17.34
CA THR A 125 -11.48 -3.18 18.51
C THR A 125 -11.16 -3.85 19.85
N HIS A 126 -10.65 -5.09 19.86
CA HIS A 126 -10.29 -5.74 21.11
C HIS A 126 -9.06 -5.07 21.74
N PRO A 127 -9.03 -4.87 23.07
CA PRO A 127 -7.86 -4.31 23.74
C PRO A 127 -6.64 -5.19 23.44
N ALA A 128 -5.61 -4.60 22.85
CA ALA A 128 -4.33 -5.28 22.72
C ALA A 128 -3.56 -5.08 24.03
N ARG A 129 -2.91 -6.14 24.51
CA ARG A 129 -1.81 -5.95 25.46
C ARG A 129 -0.72 -5.19 24.71
N ALA A 130 -0.21 -4.11 25.29
CA ALA A 130 0.99 -3.45 24.79
C ALA A 130 2.16 -4.44 24.94
N ALA A 131 2.40 -5.21 23.88
CA ALA A 131 3.57 -6.08 23.79
C ALA A 131 4.70 -5.27 23.15
N SER A 132 5.88 -5.33 23.75
CA SER A 132 7.07 -4.71 23.16
C SER A 132 7.45 -5.42 21.86
N SER A 133 8.16 -4.72 20.97
CA SER A 133 8.66 -5.33 19.73
C SER A 133 9.57 -6.54 19.98
N ALA A 134 10.27 -6.58 21.12
CA ALA A 134 11.12 -7.70 21.51
C ALA A 134 10.29 -8.93 21.90
N GLU A 135 9.27 -8.75 22.75
CA GLU A 135 8.34 -9.83 23.13
C GLU A 135 7.64 -10.43 21.91
N LEU A 136 7.21 -9.59 20.96
CA LEU A 136 6.59 -10.06 19.73
C LEU A 136 7.57 -10.83 18.83
N GLY A 137 8.84 -10.42 18.80
CA GLY A 137 9.92 -11.11 18.08
C GLY A 137 10.21 -12.49 18.67
N ASP A 138 10.35 -12.60 19.99
CA ASP A 138 10.62 -13.87 20.69
C ASP A 138 9.47 -14.87 20.49
N VAL A 139 8.24 -14.39 20.56
CA VAL A 139 7.05 -15.22 20.32
C VAL A 139 6.95 -15.64 18.86
N MET A 140 7.30 -14.76 17.91
CA MET A 140 7.38 -15.15 16.51
C MET A 140 8.44 -16.25 16.29
N ALA A 141 9.61 -16.12 16.91
CA ALA A 141 10.66 -17.14 16.85
C ALA A 141 10.23 -18.46 17.50
N HIS A 142 9.39 -18.43 18.54
CA HIS A 142 8.80 -19.61 19.14
C HIS A 142 7.76 -20.27 18.20
N ILE A 143 6.75 -19.52 17.75
CA ILE A 143 5.69 -20.01 16.84
C ILE A 143 6.31 -20.61 15.57
N SER A 144 7.32 -19.96 15.00
CA SER A 144 7.99 -20.44 13.79
C SER A 144 8.67 -21.82 13.95
N ARG A 145 9.12 -22.15 15.16
CA ARG A 145 9.80 -23.42 15.47
C ARG A 145 8.84 -24.54 15.84
N VAL A 146 7.81 -24.22 16.63
CA VAL A 146 6.96 -25.21 17.29
C VAL A 146 5.59 -25.33 16.65
N GLU A 147 5.00 -24.21 16.21
CA GLU A 147 3.61 -24.13 15.74
C GLU A 147 3.46 -23.25 14.48
N SER A 148 4.26 -23.53 13.44
CA SER A 148 4.34 -22.68 12.23
C SER A 148 3.00 -22.44 11.50
N GLN A 149 2.00 -23.29 11.75
CA GLN A 149 0.64 -23.13 11.23
C GLN A 149 -0.05 -21.87 11.81
N LEU A 150 0.29 -21.44 13.03
CA LEU A 150 -0.30 -20.29 13.71
C LEU A 150 0.31 -18.93 13.30
N LEU A 151 1.28 -18.93 12.38
CA LEU A 151 1.89 -17.69 11.89
C LEU A 151 0.81 -16.79 11.25
N PRO A 152 0.75 -15.49 11.61
CA PRO A 152 -0.28 -14.58 11.11
C PRO A 152 -0.24 -14.47 9.60
N ALA A 153 -1.37 -14.21 8.95
CA ALA A 153 -1.39 -13.85 7.52
C ALA A 153 -0.45 -12.66 7.25
N SER A 154 0.18 -12.60 6.07
CA SER A 154 1.20 -11.55 5.80
C SER A 154 0.68 -10.12 6.01
N PRO A 155 -0.54 -9.72 5.57
CA PRO A 155 -1.07 -8.39 5.88
C PRO A 155 -1.22 -8.13 7.38
N LEU A 156 -1.53 -9.16 8.16
CA LEU A 156 -1.62 -9.07 9.61
C LEU A 156 -0.23 -8.92 10.25
N GLY A 157 0.77 -9.66 9.79
CA GLY A 157 2.16 -9.43 10.21
C GLY A 157 2.61 -7.98 9.93
N LEU A 158 2.30 -7.48 8.74
CA LEU A 158 2.64 -6.11 8.33
C LEU A 158 1.96 -5.04 9.19
N VAL A 159 0.67 -5.20 9.51
CA VAL A 159 -0.07 -4.21 10.30
C VAL A 159 0.41 -4.19 11.76
N TRP A 160 0.90 -5.31 12.28
CA TRP A 160 1.49 -5.42 13.62
C TRP A 160 2.97 -5.02 13.67
N GLY A 161 3.61 -4.71 12.53
CA GLY A 161 5.03 -4.35 12.47
C GLY A 161 5.98 -5.53 12.69
N LEU A 162 5.57 -6.73 12.24
CA LEU A 162 6.31 -7.98 12.37
C LEU A 162 7.00 -8.39 11.07
N ASP A 163 7.28 -7.41 10.21
CA ASP A 163 7.72 -7.59 8.82
C ASP A 163 8.94 -8.54 8.73
N GLU A 164 10.02 -8.21 9.43
CA GLU A 164 11.29 -8.95 9.42
C GLU A 164 11.16 -10.36 10.03
N PRO A 165 10.71 -10.52 11.30
CA PRO A 165 10.66 -11.86 11.89
C PRO A 165 9.67 -12.78 11.18
N LEU A 166 8.59 -12.24 10.61
CA LEU A 166 7.67 -13.04 9.80
C LEU A 166 8.27 -13.41 8.44
N ALA A 167 9.03 -12.52 7.79
CA ALA A 167 9.71 -12.83 6.53
C ALA A 167 10.73 -13.97 6.74
N ASP A 168 11.53 -13.92 7.80
CA ASP A 168 12.50 -14.96 8.12
C ASP A 168 11.82 -16.33 8.33
N ALA A 169 10.71 -16.34 9.07
CA ALA A 169 9.89 -17.53 9.31
C ALA A 169 9.33 -18.11 8.01
N VAL A 170 8.74 -17.28 7.15
CA VAL A 170 8.14 -17.73 5.89
C VAL A 170 9.21 -18.17 4.89
N HIS A 171 10.37 -17.51 4.83
CA HIS A 171 11.51 -17.99 4.04
C HIS A 171 11.97 -19.38 4.49
N ALA A 172 11.98 -19.66 5.79
CA ALA A 172 12.29 -20.99 6.31
C ALA A 172 11.25 -22.03 5.87
N LEU A 173 9.97 -21.67 5.85
CA LEU A 173 8.89 -22.51 5.33
C LEU A 173 9.06 -22.80 3.84
N VAL A 174 9.34 -21.78 3.01
CA VAL A 174 9.61 -21.97 1.57
C VAL A 174 10.74 -22.98 1.35
N ARG A 175 11.87 -22.82 2.07
CA ARG A 175 13.00 -23.77 1.99
C ARG A 175 12.59 -25.18 2.39
N ARG A 176 11.78 -25.31 3.46
CA ARG A 176 11.30 -26.60 3.96
C ARG A 176 10.37 -27.28 2.95
N HIS A 177 9.38 -26.56 2.38
CA HIS A 177 8.44 -27.13 1.43
C HIS A 177 9.10 -27.52 0.11
N ARG A 178 10.08 -26.74 -0.36
CA ARG A 178 10.92 -27.13 -1.51
C ARG A 178 11.65 -28.47 -1.27
N ARG A 179 12.23 -28.68 -0.08
CA ARG A 179 12.92 -29.94 0.26
C ARG A 179 12.01 -31.16 0.31
N HIS A 180 10.74 -31.00 0.71
CA HIS A 180 9.79 -32.10 0.86
C HIS A 180 8.84 -32.26 -0.34
N ALA A 181 9.02 -31.48 -1.42
CA ALA A 181 8.17 -31.50 -2.61
C ALA A 181 6.66 -31.32 -2.32
N ASP A 182 6.30 -30.52 -1.31
CA ASP A 182 4.91 -30.18 -1.00
C ASP A 182 4.48 -28.97 -1.84
N GLY A 183 3.93 -29.24 -3.03
CA GLY A 183 3.63 -28.20 -4.02
C GLY A 183 2.59 -27.20 -3.55
N THR A 184 1.57 -27.66 -2.82
CA THR A 184 0.47 -26.81 -2.37
C THR A 184 0.92 -25.89 -1.24
N SER A 185 1.61 -26.42 -0.22
CA SER A 185 2.14 -25.59 0.85
C SER A 185 3.26 -24.66 0.38
N LEU A 186 4.05 -25.07 -0.63
CA LEU A 186 5.02 -24.18 -1.26
C LEU A 186 4.34 -22.98 -1.93
N ALA A 187 3.29 -23.20 -2.72
CA ALA A 187 2.56 -22.11 -3.37
C ALA A 187 1.99 -21.09 -2.35
N ALA A 188 1.41 -21.58 -1.24
CA ALA A 188 0.94 -20.72 -0.16
C ALA A 188 2.08 -19.92 0.50
N ALA A 189 3.22 -20.56 0.78
CA ALA A 189 4.38 -19.90 1.37
C ALA A 189 4.99 -18.84 0.44
N LEU A 190 5.00 -19.10 -0.88
CA LEU A 190 5.45 -18.16 -1.91
C LEU A 190 4.56 -16.91 -1.99
N ALA A 191 3.23 -17.08 -1.96
CA ALA A 191 2.29 -15.95 -1.91
C ALA A 191 2.52 -15.08 -0.67
N ARG A 192 2.75 -15.72 0.48
CA ARG A 192 3.01 -15.04 1.76
C ARG A 192 4.32 -14.25 1.74
N ILE A 193 5.41 -14.84 1.24
CA ILE A 193 6.71 -14.16 1.24
C ILE A 193 6.77 -13.02 0.22
N ALA A 194 6.12 -13.17 -0.94
CA ALA A 194 6.08 -12.11 -1.96
C ALA A 194 5.55 -10.79 -1.37
N ARG A 195 4.50 -10.86 -0.54
CA ARG A 195 3.95 -9.67 0.13
C ARG A 195 4.91 -9.02 1.12
N LEU A 196 5.69 -9.83 1.85
CA LEU A 196 6.67 -9.34 2.83
C LEU A 196 7.89 -8.76 2.11
N ASP A 197 8.33 -9.38 1.02
CA ASP A 197 9.40 -8.90 0.15
C ASP A 197 9.03 -7.58 -0.55
N ILE A 198 7.76 -7.39 -0.94
CA ILE A 198 7.25 -6.10 -1.43
C ILE A 198 7.48 -5.00 -0.41
N ALA A 199 7.05 -5.21 0.85
CA ALA A 199 7.20 -4.23 1.92
C ALA A 199 8.67 -3.93 2.23
N ALA A 200 9.54 -4.95 2.18
CA ALA A 200 10.98 -4.82 2.39
C ALA A 200 11.75 -4.23 1.18
N GLY A 201 11.07 -3.95 0.06
CA GLY A 201 11.70 -3.42 -1.16
C GLY A 201 12.45 -4.44 -2.02
N ARG A 202 12.32 -5.74 -1.73
CA ARG A 202 12.91 -6.83 -2.52
C ARG A 202 12.01 -7.20 -3.70
N TRP A 203 11.69 -6.23 -4.55
CA TRP A 203 10.65 -6.37 -5.59
C TRP A 203 10.92 -7.44 -6.63
N GLY A 204 12.19 -7.67 -7.01
CA GLY A 204 12.55 -8.78 -7.91
C GLY A 204 12.24 -10.15 -7.30
N ALA A 205 12.69 -10.38 -6.06
CA ALA A 205 12.39 -11.63 -5.34
C ALA A 205 10.89 -11.83 -5.10
N ALA A 206 10.16 -10.74 -4.82
CA ALA A 206 8.72 -10.79 -4.67
C ALA A 206 7.99 -11.18 -5.96
N GLU A 207 8.44 -10.65 -7.10
CA GLU A 207 7.90 -10.97 -8.42
C GLU A 207 8.14 -12.43 -8.77
N ASP A 208 9.37 -12.92 -8.58
CA ASP A 208 9.73 -14.32 -8.82
C ASP A 208 8.89 -15.27 -7.96
N ALA A 209 8.78 -14.97 -6.66
CA ALA A 209 8.00 -15.78 -5.73
C ALA A 209 6.50 -15.77 -6.08
N ALA A 210 5.92 -14.60 -6.39
CA ALA A 210 4.52 -14.50 -6.75
C ALA A 210 4.22 -15.18 -8.10
N ALA A 211 5.13 -15.10 -9.08
CA ALA A 211 4.98 -15.77 -10.37
C ALA A 211 5.07 -17.30 -10.24
N GLU A 212 6.07 -17.83 -9.52
CA GLU A 212 6.20 -19.27 -9.22
C GLU A 212 4.98 -19.79 -8.44
N GLY A 213 4.56 -19.03 -7.42
CA GLY A 213 3.39 -19.34 -6.61
C GLY A 213 2.10 -19.33 -7.42
N LEU A 214 1.92 -18.35 -8.32
CA LEU A 214 0.76 -18.25 -9.21
C LEU A 214 0.66 -19.44 -10.15
N ALA A 215 1.74 -19.73 -10.89
CA ALA A 215 1.78 -20.86 -11.83
C ALA A 215 1.48 -22.18 -11.12
N SER A 216 1.95 -22.33 -9.88
CA SER A 216 1.65 -23.50 -9.06
C SER A 216 0.21 -23.54 -8.59
N ALA A 217 -0.31 -22.44 -8.05
CA ALA A 217 -1.67 -22.35 -7.56
C ALA A 217 -2.71 -22.59 -8.67
N GLU A 218 -2.49 -22.07 -9.88
CA GLU A 218 -3.37 -22.29 -11.02
C GLU A 218 -3.37 -23.76 -11.48
N ARG A 219 -2.20 -24.39 -11.55
CA ARG A 219 -2.08 -25.81 -11.92
C ARG A 219 -2.82 -26.72 -10.95
N ILE A 220 -2.76 -26.42 -9.64
CA ILE A 220 -3.41 -27.22 -8.61
C ILE A 220 -4.86 -26.80 -8.36
N GLY A 221 -5.36 -25.72 -8.97
CA GLY A 221 -6.72 -25.21 -8.74
C GLY A 221 -6.95 -24.54 -7.38
N ALA A 222 -5.90 -24.05 -6.73
CA ALA A 222 -5.99 -23.32 -5.47
C ALA A 222 -6.22 -21.81 -5.72
N GLU A 223 -7.45 -21.46 -6.09
CA GLU A 223 -7.82 -20.11 -6.53
C GLU A 223 -7.54 -19.01 -5.49
N HIS A 224 -7.74 -19.27 -4.19
CA HIS A 224 -7.42 -18.30 -3.14
C HIS A 224 -5.94 -17.89 -3.18
N ILE A 225 -5.05 -18.88 -3.25
CA ILE A 225 -3.59 -18.66 -3.33
C ILE A 225 -3.24 -17.96 -4.63
N ALA A 226 -3.86 -18.36 -5.76
CA ALA A 226 -3.66 -17.71 -7.05
C ALA A 226 -4.04 -16.21 -6.99
N ALA A 227 -5.18 -15.88 -6.36
CA ALA A 227 -5.61 -14.51 -6.15
C ALA A 227 -4.64 -13.71 -5.27
N GLU A 228 -4.08 -14.31 -4.21
CA GLU A 228 -3.03 -13.66 -3.40
C GLU A 228 -1.78 -13.33 -4.22
N CYS A 229 -1.31 -14.27 -5.05
CA CYS A 229 -0.18 -14.04 -5.95
C CYS A 229 -0.48 -12.96 -6.99
N ARG A 230 -1.66 -12.99 -7.64
CA ARG A 230 -2.09 -11.94 -8.59
C ARG A 230 -2.15 -10.57 -7.92
N ASN A 231 -2.56 -10.50 -6.65
CA ASN A 231 -2.56 -9.24 -5.91
C ASN A 231 -1.15 -8.73 -5.59
N CYS A 232 -0.17 -9.60 -5.34
CA CYS A 232 1.22 -9.19 -5.17
C CYS A 232 1.81 -8.65 -6.49
N LEU A 233 1.59 -9.36 -7.61
CA LEU A 233 1.98 -8.91 -8.95
C LEU A 233 1.26 -7.62 -9.33
N GLY A 234 -0.03 -7.49 -9.00
CA GLY A 234 -0.83 -6.29 -9.26
C GLY A 234 -0.34 -5.08 -8.47
N TRP A 235 0.11 -5.28 -7.23
CA TRP A 235 0.71 -4.21 -6.43
C TRP A 235 2.03 -3.73 -7.06
N LEU A 236 2.90 -4.66 -7.47
CA LEU A 236 4.16 -4.34 -8.16
C LEU A 236 3.90 -3.61 -9.48
N ALA A 237 2.93 -4.07 -10.27
CA ALA A 237 2.52 -3.42 -11.51
C ALA A 237 2.02 -1.99 -11.26
N ALA A 238 1.18 -1.77 -10.24
CA ALA A 238 0.70 -0.45 -9.87
C ALA A 238 1.85 0.48 -9.47
N ALA A 239 2.78 0.00 -8.63
CA ALA A 239 3.94 0.76 -8.19
C ALA A 239 4.90 1.11 -9.34
N ARG A 240 5.03 0.21 -10.34
CA ARG A 240 5.83 0.41 -11.55
C ARG A 240 5.14 1.22 -12.65
N GLY A 241 3.84 1.52 -12.50
CA GLY A 241 3.05 2.29 -13.46
C GLY A 241 2.45 1.47 -14.61
N ASP A 242 2.44 0.15 -14.52
CA ASP A 242 1.85 -0.72 -15.53
C ASP A 242 0.35 -0.95 -15.26
N GLY A 243 -0.45 0.04 -15.64
CA GLY A 243 -1.92 -0.02 -15.48
C GLY A 243 -2.57 -1.18 -16.22
N ARG A 244 -2.01 -1.64 -17.35
CA ARG A 244 -2.57 -2.76 -18.12
C ARG A 244 -2.44 -4.06 -17.34
N SER A 245 -1.28 -4.32 -16.75
CA SER A 245 -1.09 -5.50 -15.90
C SER A 245 -1.95 -5.43 -14.63
N VAL A 246 -2.12 -4.25 -14.03
CA VAL A 246 -3.05 -4.07 -12.89
C VAL A 246 -4.46 -4.48 -13.28
N ASP A 247 -4.99 -3.97 -14.41
CA ASP A 247 -6.34 -4.30 -14.85
C ASP A 247 -6.48 -5.80 -15.15
N HIS A 248 -5.55 -6.40 -15.90
CA HIS A 248 -5.57 -7.83 -16.22
C HIS A 248 -5.58 -8.71 -14.96
N LEU A 249 -4.68 -8.43 -14.01
CA LEU A 249 -4.54 -9.23 -12.78
C LEU A 249 -5.75 -9.06 -11.85
N THR A 250 -6.27 -7.84 -11.71
CA THR A 250 -7.34 -7.54 -10.76
C THR A 250 -8.73 -7.91 -11.26
N VAL A 251 -9.00 -7.82 -12.57
CA VAL A 251 -10.28 -8.26 -13.17
C VAL A 251 -10.54 -9.72 -12.85
N ARG A 252 -9.56 -10.60 -13.09
CA ARG A 252 -9.71 -12.03 -12.81
C ARG A 252 -9.90 -12.31 -11.32
N THR A 253 -9.14 -11.65 -10.45
CA THR A 253 -9.30 -11.78 -9.00
C THR A 253 -10.72 -11.40 -8.56
N LEU A 254 -11.24 -10.25 -9.00
CA LEU A 254 -12.58 -9.77 -8.59
C LEU A 254 -13.71 -10.66 -9.13
N GLN A 255 -13.61 -11.14 -10.38
CA GLN A 255 -14.60 -12.05 -10.97
C GLN A 255 -14.78 -13.34 -10.18
N LEU A 256 -13.70 -13.87 -9.60
CA LEU A 256 -13.71 -15.14 -8.87
C LEU A 256 -13.95 -14.96 -7.37
N ALA A 257 -13.44 -13.88 -6.78
CA ALA A 257 -13.50 -13.60 -5.35
C ALA A 257 -14.84 -13.01 -4.90
N GLY A 258 -15.46 -12.13 -5.71
CA GLY A 258 -16.71 -11.45 -5.36
C GLY A 258 -17.86 -12.41 -5.03
N PRO A 259 -18.22 -13.36 -5.92
CA PRO A 259 -19.28 -14.34 -5.65
C PRO A 259 -19.00 -15.25 -4.43
N ARG A 260 -17.73 -15.45 -4.08
CA ARG A 260 -17.30 -16.29 -2.96
C ARG A 260 -17.11 -15.50 -1.66
N ARG A 261 -17.26 -14.17 -1.71
CA ARG A 261 -17.03 -13.23 -0.60
C ARG A 261 -15.64 -13.35 0.01
N ASP A 262 -14.63 -13.57 -0.84
CA ASP A 262 -13.24 -13.49 -0.42
C ASP A 262 -12.82 -12.02 -0.32
N ARG A 263 -13.04 -11.44 0.85
CA ARG A 263 -12.92 -9.99 1.06
C ARG A 263 -11.47 -9.54 1.08
N ALA A 264 -10.54 -10.33 1.61
CA ALA A 264 -9.13 -9.95 1.68
C ALA A 264 -8.50 -9.77 0.30
N VAL A 265 -8.75 -10.71 -0.63
CA VAL A 265 -8.22 -10.61 -1.99
C VAL A 265 -8.97 -9.57 -2.82
N SER A 266 -10.27 -9.38 -2.58
CA SER A 266 -11.08 -8.33 -3.22
C SER A 266 -10.64 -6.92 -2.80
N ALA A 267 -10.38 -6.72 -1.51
CA ALA A 267 -9.84 -5.50 -0.93
C ALA A 267 -8.45 -5.17 -1.51
N SER A 268 -7.57 -6.17 -1.59
CA SER A 268 -6.23 -6.00 -2.16
C SER A 268 -6.28 -5.62 -3.65
N ALA A 269 -7.20 -6.21 -4.41
CA ALA A 269 -7.42 -5.84 -5.81
C ALA A 269 -7.91 -4.40 -5.98
N HIS A 270 -8.85 -3.96 -5.11
CA HIS A 270 -9.30 -2.56 -5.08
C HIS A 270 -8.15 -1.61 -4.72
N TRP A 271 -7.31 -1.98 -3.75
CA TRP A 271 -6.13 -1.20 -3.39
C TRP A 271 -5.16 -1.06 -4.58
N ASN A 272 -4.84 -2.14 -5.27
CA ASN A 272 -3.97 -2.11 -6.46
C ASN A 272 -4.51 -1.18 -7.56
N ARG A 273 -5.82 -1.25 -7.86
CA ARG A 273 -6.47 -0.36 -8.84
C ARG A 273 -6.48 1.10 -8.36
N GLY A 274 -6.71 1.32 -7.07
CA GLY A 274 -6.66 2.64 -6.45
C GLY A 274 -5.28 3.28 -6.54
N MET A 275 -4.22 2.51 -6.25
CA MET A 275 -2.82 2.95 -6.42
C MET A 275 -2.52 3.32 -7.88
N ALA A 276 -2.93 2.48 -8.83
CA ALA A 276 -2.73 2.75 -10.25
C ALA A 276 -3.51 4.00 -10.72
N ALA A 277 -4.73 4.21 -10.23
CA ALA A 277 -5.51 5.41 -10.51
C ALA A 277 -4.86 6.67 -9.92
N LEU A 278 -4.35 6.59 -8.69
CA LEU A 278 -3.64 7.69 -8.03
C LEU A 278 -2.36 8.05 -8.78
N ALA A 279 -1.57 7.05 -9.18
CA ALA A 279 -0.37 7.22 -9.99
C ALA A 279 -0.66 7.86 -11.36
N ALA A 280 -1.83 7.58 -11.95
CA ALA A 280 -2.30 8.18 -13.18
C ALA A 280 -2.92 9.58 -13.00
N GLY A 281 -2.92 10.15 -11.79
CA GLY A 281 -3.51 11.46 -11.49
C GLY A 281 -5.03 11.48 -11.44
N ARG A 282 -5.69 10.31 -11.43
CA ARG A 282 -7.15 10.18 -11.37
C ARG A 282 -7.62 10.05 -9.91
N ALA A 283 -7.48 11.15 -9.16
CA ALA A 283 -7.69 11.17 -7.71
C ALA A 283 -9.10 10.73 -7.28
N ASP A 284 -10.15 11.21 -7.95
CA ASP A 284 -11.53 10.80 -7.63
C ASP A 284 -11.75 9.30 -7.83
N ALA A 285 -11.32 8.76 -8.98
CA ALA A 285 -11.42 7.32 -9.25
C ALA A 285 -10.59 6.49 -8.26
N ALA A 286 -9.42 6.99 -7.84
CA ALA A 286 -8.61 6.34 -6.81
C ALA A 286 -9.34 6.32 -5.46
N LEU A 287 -9.91 7.46 -5.06
CA LEU A 287 -10.65 7.59 -3.80
C LEU A 287 -11.90 6.71 -3.79
N ASP A 288 -12.65 6.67 -4.89
CA ASP A 288 -13.84 5.82 -5.02
C ASP A 288 -13.52 4.35 -4.79
N LEU A 289 -12.38 3.86 -5.31
CA LEU A 289 -11.91 2.49 -5.12
C LEU A 289 -11.43 2.23 -3.68
N LEU A 290 -10.65 3.16 -3.12
CA LEU A 290 -10.03 3.02 -1.80
C LEU A 290 -11.04 3.21 -0.65
N ALA A 291 -12.08 4.01 -0.85
CA ALA A 291 -13.15 4.19 0.12
C ALA A 291 -13.97 2.90 0.35
N ARG A 292 -14.07 2.02 -0.66
CA ARG A 292 -14.76 0.71 -0.55
C ARG A 292 -14.12 -0.24 0.46
N LEU A 293 -12.85 -0.03 0.80
CA LEU A 293 -12.12 -0.90 1.73
C LEU A 293 -12.68 -0.88 3.15
N ASP A 294 -13.48 0.15 3.49
CA ASP A 294 -14.03 0.40 4.81
C ASP A 294 -15.54 0.69 4.76
N GLU A 295 -16.16 0.44 3.61
CA GLU A 295 -17.59 0.60 3.44
C GLU A 295 -18.30 -0.66 3.93
N HIS A 296 -19.08 -0.52 5.01
CA HIS A 296 -19.79 -1.65 5.59
C HIS A 296 -20.64 -2.40 4.56
N GLY A 297 -20.47 -3.72 4.50
CA GLY A 297 -21.22 -4.60 3.60
C GLY A 297 -20.65 -4.73 2.18
N HIS A 298 -19.71 -3.86 1.78
CA HIS A 298 -19.06 -3.97 0.47
C HIS A 298 -18.19 -5.23 0.38
N GLU A 299 -18.07 -5.82 -0.82
CA GLU A 299 -17.27 -7.04 -1.04
C GLU A 299 -15.77 -6.84 -0.81
N ALA A 300 -15.30 -5.60 -0.92
CA ALA A 300 -13.92 -5.18 -0.66
C ALA A 300 -13.68 -4.68 0.76
N ALA A 301 -14.69 -4.71 1.64
CA ALA A 301 -14.59 -4.17 2.99
C ALA A 301 -13.72 -5.09 3.87
N HIS A 302 -12.49 -4.66 4.17
CA HIS A 302 -11.55 -5.41 4.97
C HIS A 302 -10.68 -4.48 5.82
N PRO A 303 -10.91 -4.40 7.15
CA PRO A 303 -10.29 -3.39 8.03
C PRO A 303 -8.76 -3.36 7.99
N ILE A 304 -8.11 -4.54 7.96
CA ILE A 304 -6.64 -4.61 7.93
C ILE A 304 -6.08 -4.10 6.59
N VAL A 305 -6.72 -4.41 5.46
CA VAL A 305 -6.27 -3.91 4.15
C VAL A 305 -6.54 -2.41 4.05
N ALA A 306 -7.67 -1.92 4.56
CA ALA A 306 -7.98 -0.49 4.64
C ALA A 306 -6.93 0.28 5.48
N LEU A 307 -6.47 -0.29 6.60
CA LEU A 307 -5.40 0.29 7.42
C LEU A 307 -4.07 0.35 6.67
N LEU A 308 -3.68 -0.71 5.97
CA LEU A 308 -2.45 -0.72 5.17
C LEU A 308 -2.52 0.26 3.98
N ALA A 309 -3.69 0.43 3.38
CA ALA A 309 -3.97 1.38 2.30
C ALA A 309 -4.18 2.83 2.78
N SER A 310 -3.92 3.15 4.05
CA SER A 310 -4.24 4.46 4.64
C SER A 310 -3.60 5.62 3.89
N LEU A 311 -2.30 5.52 3.56
CA LEU A 311 -1.57 6.61 2.92
C LEU A 311 -2.13 6.92 1.52
N ASP A 312 -2.41 5.88 0.73
CA ASP A 312 -3.03 6.03 -0.59
C ASP A 312 -4.41 6.66 -0.49
N THR A 313 -5.22 6.22 0.48
CA THR A 313 -6.56 6.77 0.70
C THR A 313 -6.52 8.24 1.07
N ILE A 314 -5.61 8.62 1.98
CA ILE A 314 -5.45 9.99 2.46
C ILE A 314 -4.93 10.89 1.33
N GLU A 315 -3.93 10.44 0.59
CA GLU A 315 -3.38 11.20 -0.54
C GLU A 315 -4.42 11.37 -1.65
N ALA A 316 -5.18 10.32 -1.99
CA ALA A 316 -6.30 10.41 -2.93
C ALA A 316 -7.38 11.40 -2.44
N ALA A 317 -7.74 11.35 -1.15
CA ALA A 317 -8.72 12.25 -0.56
C ALA A 317 -8.28 13.73 -0.62
N VAL A 318 -7.00 14.02 -0.35
CA VAL A 318 -6.44 15.37 -0.46
C VAL A 318 -6.47 15.85 -1.92
N HIS A 319 -6.09 15.00 -2.88
CA HIS A 319 -6.10 15.36 -4.30
C HIS A 319 -7.50 15.52 -4.89
N ALA A 320 -8.46 14.70 -4.45
CA ALA A 320 -9.87 14.79 -4.82
C ALA A 320 -10.63 15.90 -4.07
N ARG A 321 -9.97 16.64 -3.16
CA ARG A 321 -10.58 17.72 -2.36
C ARG A 321 -11.73 17.23 -1.46
N ARG A 322 -11.59 16.02 -0.92
CA ARG A 322 -12.52 15.36 0.01
C ARG A 322 -11.84 15.06 1.36
N PRO A 323 -11.33 16.09 2.07
CA PRO A 323 -10.49 15.91 3.26
C PRO A 323 -11.19 15.17 4.39
N GLU A 324 -12.52 15.16 4.45
CA GLU A 324 -13.31 14.43 5.44
C GLU A 324 -13.10 12.92 5.39
N ILE A 325 -12.83 12.36 4.21
CA ILE A 325 -12.51 10.93 4.05
C ILE A 325 -11.08 10.66 4.55
N GLY A 326 -10.14 11.54 4.22
CA GLY A 326 -8.76 11.46 4.70
C GLY A 326 -8.67 11.57 6.22
N GLN A 327 -9.45 12.46 6.83
CA GLN A 327 -9.50 12.67 8.28
C GLN A 327 -9.97 11.42 9.04
N ARG A 328 -11.07 10.79 8.59
CA ARG A 328 -11.55 9.52 9.18
C ARG A 328 -10.51 8.41 9.11
N ARG A 329 -9.76 8.32 7.99
CA ARG A 329 -8.68 7.34 7.85
C ARG A 329 -7.51 7.65 8.78
N ALA A 330 -7.14 8.92 8.94
CA ALA A 330 -6.11 9.34 9.89
C ALA A 330 -6.48 9.03 11.35
N GLU A 331 -7.75 9.19 11.73
CA GLU A 331 -8.27 8.83 13.06
C GLU A 331 -8.16 7.32 13.34
N ALA A 332 -8.54 6.48 12.37
CA ALA A 332 -8.39 5.03 12.47
C ALA A 332 -6.92 4.61 12.62
N LEU A 333 -6.03 5.27 11.88
CA LEU A 333 -4.58 5.03 11.97
C LEU A 333 -4.01 5.48 13.32
N ASP A 334 -4.45 6.62 13.85
CA ASP A 334 -4.04 7.11 15.17
C ASP A 334 -4.53 6.19 16.30
N ALA A 335 -5.73 5.62 16.17
CA ALA A 335 -6.20 4.58 17.07
C ALA A 335 -5.30 3.33 17.02
N TRP A 336 -4.86 2.94 15.82
CA TRP A 336 -3.92 1.82 15.67
C TRP A 336 -2.53 2.11 16.26
N VAL A 337 -2.03 3.34 16.10
CA VAL A 337 -0.76 3.78 16.71
C VAL A 337 -0.84 3.71 18.23
N ARG A 338 -1.93 4.20 18.84
CA ARG A 338 -2.13 4.09 20.31
C ARG A 338 -2.20 2.64 20.76
N ARG A 339 -2.77 1.76 19.94
CA ARG A 339 -2.94 0.33 20.25
C ARG A 339 -1.62 -0.46 20.18
N THR A 340 -0.78 -0.18 19.19
CA THR A 340 0.36 -1.06 18.85
C THR A 340 1.73 -0.41 18.93
N GLY A 341 1.80 0.91 18.75
CA GLY A 341 3.08 1.61 18.59
C GLY A 341 3.90 1.19 17.35
N ALA A 342 3.31 0.42 16.42
CA ALA A 342 4.01 -0.13 15.27
C ALA A 342 4.71 0.98 14.46
N HIS A 343 5.99 0.76 14.11
CA HIS A 343 6.82 1.78 13.48
C HIS A 343 6.22 2.30 12.15
N TRP A 344 5.74 1.40 11.29
CA TRP A 344 5.10 1.79 10.02
C TRP A 344 3.83 2.62 10.24
N ALA A 345 3.05 2.33 11.29
CA ALA A 345 1.81 3.03 11.58
C ALA A 345 2.09 4.44 12.10
N ARG A 346 3.09 4.57 12.99
CA ARG A 346 3.58 5.87 13.47
C ARG A 346 4.10 6.72 12.31
N PHE A 347 4.93 6.13 11.46
CA PHE A 347 5.43 6.75 10.24
C PHE A 347 4.28 7.28 9.37
N THR A 348 3.29 6.42 9.08
CA THR A 348 2.15 6.78 8.23
C THR A 348 1.26 7.84 8.88
N ALA A 349 1.09 7.81 10.20
CA ALA A 349 0.30 8.80 10.94
C ALA A 349 0.96 10.19 10.90
N HIS A 350 2.28 10.26 10.99
CA HIS A 350 3.00 11.52 10.80
C HIS A 350 2.83 12.06 9.38
N LEU A 351 2.90 11.22 8.35
CA LEU A 351 2.61 11.64 6.97
C LEU A 351 1.16 12.10 6.78
N ALA A 352 0.20 11.36 7.34
CA ALA A 352 -1.21 11.73 7.30
C ALA A 352 -1.44 13.14 7.85
N ARG A 353 -0.87 13.43 9.03
CA ARG A 353 -0.92 14.77 9.62
C ARG A 353 -0.24 15.81 8.73
N ALA A 354 0.90 15.49 8.13
CA ALA A 354 1.60 16.43 7.23
C ALA A 354 0.81 16.78 5.95
N LEU A 355 -0.05 15.87 5.49
CA LEU A 355 -0.90 16.07 4.32
C LEU A 355 -2.21 16.80 4.65
N LEU A 356 -2.75 16.60 5.85
CA LEU A 356 -4.05 17.15 6.27
C LEU A 356 -3.93 18.47 7.04
N ASP A 357 -2.82 18.73 7.73
CA ASP A 357 -2.58 19.89 8.59
C ASP A 357 -1.35 20.70 8.11
N GLU A 358 -1.60 21.76 7.34
CA GLU A 358 -0.55 22.62 6.76
C GLU A 358 0.29 23.37 7.81
N PRO A 359 -0.28 23.99 8.87
CA PRO A 359 0.48 24.63 9.95
C PRO A 359 1.56 23.76 10.60
N ALA A 360 1.30 22.46 10.77
CA ALA A 360 2.24 21.53 11.42
C ALA A 360 3.07 20.69 10.42
N ALA A 361 2.89 20.90 9.11
CA ALA A 361 3.36 19.98 8.07
C ALA A 361 4.86 19.64 8.17
N GLU A 362 5.74 20.63 8.36
CA GLU A 362 7.19 20.37 8.43
C GLU A 362 7.58 19.47 9.60
N ARG A 363 7.05 19.77 10.79
CA ARG A 363 7.33 18.97 11.99
C ARG A 363 6.87 17.54 11.78
N SER A 364 5.72 17.35 11.15
CA SER A 364 5.18 16.03 10.85
C SER A 364 5.98 15.29 9.76
N TYR A 365 6.45 15.94 8.69
CA TYR A 365 7.34 15.29 7.72
C TYR A 365 8.66 14.84 8.34
N ARG A 366 9.29 15.69 9.16
CA ARG A 366 10.53 15.33 9.87
C ARG A 366 10.29 14.19 10.84
N ALA A 367 9.23 14.27 11.65
CA ALA A 367 8.86 13.22 12.58
C ALA A 367 8.59 11.87 11.89
N ALA A 368 8.03 11.87 10.67
CA ALA A 368 7.88 10.65 9.88
C ALA A 368 9.25 10.06 9.51
N LEU A 369 10.16 10.88 8.96
CA LEU A 369 11.49 10.44 8.54
C LEU A 369 12.38 10.01 9.72
N ASP A 370 12.15 10.57 10.91
CA ASP A 370 12.88 10.25 12.14
C ASP A 370 12.37 8.99 12.86
N VAL A 371 11.26 8.36 12.39
CA VAL A 371 10.78 7.11 12.99
C VAL A 371 11.83 6.01 12.83
N PRO A 372 12.29 5.38 13.93
CA PRO A 372 13.25 4.28 13.84
C PRO A 372 12.73 3.15 12.94
N GLY A 373 13.55 2.74 11.99
CA GLY A 373 13.20 1.69 11.02
C GLY A 373 12.29 2.13 9.88
N ALA A 374 11.97 3.42 9.73
CA ALA A 374 11.19 3.92 8.59
C ALA A 374 11.80 3.54 7.23
N SER A 375 13.12 3.59 7.12
CA SER A 375 13.86 3.22 5.90
C SER A 375 13.80 1.73 5.54
N ARG A 376 13.32 0.86 6.45
CA ARG A 376 13.12 -0.58 6.17
C ARG A 376 12.01 -0.85 5.15
N ARG A 377 11.11 0.13 4.96
CA ARG A 377 10.12 0.14 3.87
C ARG A 377 10.53 1.22 2.85
N PRO A 378 11.45 0.91 1.93
CA PRO A 378 12.12 1.94 1.11
C PRO A 378 11.15 2.70 0.20
N PHE A 379 10.11 2.04 -0.31
CA PHE A 379 9.08 2.70 -1.13
C PHE A 379 8.33 3.79 -0.34
N ASP A 380 7.82 3.45 0.84
CA ASP A 380 7.08 4.39 1.71
C ASP A 380 7.98 5.52 2.18
N HIS A 381 9.22 5.21 2.58
CA HIS A 381 10.21 6.20 3.00
C HIS A 381 10.59 7.16 1.86
N ALA A 382 10.75 6.67 0.63
CA ALA A 382 10.96 7.52 -0.54
C ALA A 382 9.74 8.41 -0.85
N ARG A 383 8.52 7.88 -0.67
CA ARG A 383 7.28 8.65 -0.79
C ARG A 383 7.17 9.77 0.23
N ALA A 384 7.57 9.54 1.49
CA ALA A 384 7.68 10.60 2.49
C ALA A 384 8.62 11.73 2.04
N ARG A 385 9.80 11.36 1.52
CA ARG A 385 10.78 12.34 1.02
C ARG A 385 10.26 13.12 -0.19
N LEU A 386 9.55 12.45 -1.10
CA LEU A 386 8.91 13.11 -2.24
C LEU A 386 7.88 14.16 -1.78
N LEU A 387 6.94 13.77 -0.91
CA LEU A 387 5.90 14.66 -0.39
C LEU A 387 6.50 15.83 0.40
N TYR A 388 7.54 15.58 1.20
CA TYR A 388 8.25 16.63 1.92
C TYR A 388 8.99 17.58 0.98
N GLY A 389 9.65 17.04 -0.05
CA GLY A 389 10.32 17.83 -1.09
C GLY A 389 9.36 18.73 -1.87
N GLU A 390 8.18 18.22 -2.22
CA GLU A 390 7.09 18.99 -2.84
C GLU A 390 6.61 20.14 -1.95
N TRP A 391 6.45 19.86 -0.65
CA TRP A 391 6.10 20.87 0.34
C TRP A 391 7.21 21.93 0.47
N LEU A 392 8.47 21.54 0.67
CA LEU A 392 9.62 22.45 0.76
C LEU A 392 9.76 23.35 -0.47
N ARG A 393 9.52 22.79 -1.66
CA ARG A 393 9.50 23.56 -2.91
C ARG A 393 8.39 24.61 -2.90
N ARG A 394 7.18 24.29 -2.44
CA ARG A 394 6.08 25.28 -2.28
C ARG A 394 6.47 26.38 -1.29
N GLN A 395 7.20 26.05 -0.24
CA GLN A 395 7.79 27.01 0.71
C GLN A 395 9.03 27.75 0.17
N ARG A 396 9.38 27.60 -1.11
CA ARG A 396 10.54 28.22 -1.78
C ARG A 396 11.91 27.81 -1.21
N ARG A 397 11.99 26.73 -0.43
CA ARG A 397 13.24 26.19 0.16
C ARG A 397 13.94 25.23 -0.81
N ARG A 398 14.44 25.80 -1.90
CA ARG A 398 14.99 25.05 -3.06
C ARG A 398 16.09 24.04 -2.70
N ARG A 399 17.03 24.42 -1.84
CA ARG A 399 18.17 23.56 -1.44
C ARG A 399 17.67 22.32 -0.68
N ASP A 400 16.83 22.55 0.32
CA ASP A 400 16.27 21.48 1.16
C ASP A 400 15.35 20.58 0.33
N ALA A 401 14.52 21.17 -0.53
CA ALA A 401 13.65 20.43 -1.45
C ALA A 401 14.47 19.51 -2.37
N ARG A 402 15.56 20.01 -2.95
CA ARG A 402 16.45 19.22 -3.80
C ARG A 402 17.01 18.00 -3.06
N GLN A 403 17.51 18.18 -1.84
CA GLN A 403 18.04 17.07 -1.03
C GLN A 403 17.01 15.94 -0.86
N GLN A 404 15.75 16.29 -0.57
CA GLN A 404 14.70 15.28 -0.38
C GLN A 404 14.31 14.61 -1.71
N LEU A 405 14.15 15.39 -2.78
CA LEU A 405 13.72 14.90 -4.09
C LEU A 405 14.78 14.03 -4.76
N ASP A 406 16.06 14.37 -4.64
CA ASP A 406 17.17 13.59 -5.21
C ASP A 406 17.21 12.20 -4.58
N ALA A 407 17.12 12.11 -3.26
CA ALA A 407 17.14 10.82 -2.57
C ALA A 407 15.86 10.00 -2.78
N ALA A 408 14.71 10.65 -2.95
CA ALA A 408 13.47 9.98 -3.35
C ALA A 408 13.62 9.39 -4.77
N ALA A 409 14.12 10.18 -5.72
CA ALA A 409 14.31 9.76 -7.11
C ALA A 409 15.30 8.59 -7.22
N GLU A 410 16.40 8.60 -6.48
CA GLU A 410 17.36 7.48 -6.43
C GLU A 410 16.67 6.18 -5.98
N THR A 411 15.90 6.24 -4.90
CA THR A 411 15.19 5.05 -4.38
C THR A 411 14.12 4.56 -5.35
N PHE A 412 13.32 5.46 -5.93
CA PHE A 412 12.30 5.08 -6.92
C PHE A 412 12.91 4.51 -8.20
N HIS A 413 14.08 5.00 -8.62
CA HIS A 413 14.81 4.43 -9.74
C HIS A 413 15.29 3.01 -9.43
N ALA A 414 15.89 2.79 -8.26
CA ALA A 414 16.36 1.47 -7.84
C ALA A 414 15.23 0.43 -7.73
N LEU A 415 14.03 0.86 -7.30
CA LEU A 415 12.85 0.00 -7.24
C LEU A 415 12.14 -0.17 -8.61
N GLY A 416 12.36 0.72 -9.57
CA GLY A 416 11.59 0.78 -10.82
C GLY A 416 10.19 1.39 -10.66
N ALA A 417 9.99 2.23 -9.64
CA ALA A 417 8.72 2.90 -9.36
C ALA A 417 8.48 4.10 -10.30
N HIS A 418 8.28 3.84 -11.59
CA HIS A 418 8.28 4.88 -12.64
C HIS A 418 7.35 6.08 -12.39
N PRO A 419 6.08 5.92 -11.95
CA PRO A 419 5.21 7.07 -11.73
C PRO A 419 5.73 8.02 -10.65
N MET A 420 6.28 7.45 -9.56
CA MET A 420 6.84 8.22 -8.46
C MET A 420 8.20 8.84 -8.83
N LEU A 421 9.01 8.13 -9.62
CA LEU A 421 10.26 8.66 -10.18
C LEU A 421 10.00 9.86 -11.09
N GLU A 422 9.06 9.77 -12.02
CA GLU A 422 8.72 10.87 -12.92
C GLU A 422 8.10 12.05 -12.18
N ARG A 423 7.33 11.78 -11.12
CA ARG A 423 6.85 12.80 -10.19
C ARG A 423 8.01 13.52 -9.51
N ALA A 424 8.97 12.81 -8.93
CA ALA A 424 10.16 13.40 -8.31
C ALA A 424 10.99 14.24 -9.30
N ARG A 425 11.22 13.72 -10.51
CA ARG A 425 11.96 14.41 -11.58
C ARG A 425 11.27 15.67 -12.06
N ARG A 426 9.93 15.66 -12.14
CA ARG A 426 9.15 16.86 -12.46
C ARG A 426 9.39 17.94 -11.42
N GLU A 427 9.37 17.60 -10.14
CA GLU A 427 9.61 18.54 -9.05
C GLU A 427 11.06 19.07 -9.04
N GLN A 428 12.05 18.23 -9.34
CA GLN A 428 13.45 18.65 -9.53
C GLN A 428 13.58 19.68 -10.66
N ARG A 429 12.94 19.44 -11.82
CA ARG A 429 12.92 20.39 -12.95
C ARG A 429 12.30 21.73 -12.55
N LEU A 430 11.24 21.72 -11.73
CA LEU A 430 10.60 22.95 -11.24
C LEU A 430 11.49 23.75 -10.28
N ILE A 431 12.42 23.11 -9.58
CA ILE A 431 13.45 23.80 -8.77
C ILE A 431 14.54 24.42 -9.66
N MET A 432 14.92 23.71 -10.73
CA MET A 432 15.99 24.12 -11.66
C MET A 432 15.54 25.17 -12.68
N ALA A 433 14.24 25.27 -12.97
CA ALA A 433 13.70 26.32 -13.80
C ALA A 433 14.19 27.67 -13.27
N PRO A 434 14.74 28.57 -14.14
CA PRO A 434 15.12 29.90 -13.72
C PRO A 434 13.94 30.48 -12.96
N ALA A 435 14.16 30.92 -11.72
CA ALA A 435 13.18 31.79 -11.11
C ALA A 435 12.99 32.91 -12.14
N ARG A 436 11.82 33.00 -12.78
CA ARG A 436 11.37 34.30 -13.26
C ARG A 436 11.47 35.15 -12.00
N ARG A 437 12.53 35.94 -11.93
CA ARG A 437 12.86 36.76 -10.77
C ARG A 437 11.67 37.67 -10.63
N ASN A 438 10.75 37.30 -9.75
CA ASN A 438 9.79 38.24 -9.20
C ASN A 438 10.66 39.15 -8.33
N THR A 439 11.22 40.18 -8.94
CA THR A 439 11.88 41.30 -8.26
C THR A 439 10.78 42.11 -7.58
N ALA A 440 10.16 41.51 -6.56
CA ALA A 440 9.37 42.22 -5.57
C ALA A 440 10.31 42.48 -4.39
N ALA A 441 11.00 43.62 -4.45
CA ALA A 441 11.66 44.37 -3.37
C ALA A 441 12.89 45.09 -3.93
N GLY A 442 12.64 46.17 -4.67
CA GLY A 442 13.64 47.09 -5.18
C GLY A 442 12.91 48.25 -5.83
N THR A 443 12.92 49.39 -5.17
CA THR A 443 12.25 50.64 -5.56
C THR A 443 12.58 51.08 -7.00
N GLY A 444 11.64 51.82 -7.59
CA GLY A 444 11.53 52.13 -9.01
C GLY A 444 12.76 52.74 -9.72
N MET A 445 12.74 52.68 -11.06
CA MET A 445 13.72 53.19 -12.04
C MET A 445 15.19 52.71 -11.93
N ALA A 446 15.66 52.30 -10.76
CA ALA A 446 17.04 51.87 -10.54
C ALA A 446 17.37 50.55 -11.26
N THR A 447 16.34 49.75 -11.56
CA THR A 447 16.43 48.47 -12.30
C THR A 447 16.42 48.65 -13.83
N LEU A 448 16.13 49.85 -14.33
CA LEU A 448 16.12 50.16 -15.76
C LEU A 448 17.51 50.61 -16.23
N THR A 449 17.93 50.11 -17.40
CA THR A 449 19.10 50.64 -18.11
C THR A 449 18.86 52.10 -18.51
N ALA A 450 19.94 52.84 -18.81
CA ALA A 450 19.84 54.25 -19.21
C ALA A 450 18.95 54.48 -20.46
N GLN A 451 18.89 53.50 -21.36
CA GLN A 451 18.06 53.55 -22.57
C GLN A 451 16.60 53.24 -22.25
N GLU A 452 16.33 52.20 -21.46
CA GLU A 452 14.99 51.85 -21.00
C GLU A 452 14.35 52.96 -20.17
N ARG A 453 15.13 53.65 -19.33
CA ARG A 453 14.67 54.79 -18.53
C ARG A 453 14.23 55.96 -19.42
N ARG A 454 15.02 56.29 -20.45
CA ARG A 454 14.67 57.33 -21.44
C ARG A 454 13.39 56.99 -22.21
N VAL A 455 13.26 55.74 -22.67
CA VAL A 455 12.05 55.26 -23.35
C VAL A 455 10.85 55.30 -22.40
N ALA A 456 11.00 54.87 -21.15
CA ALA A 456 9.93 54.87 -20.16
C ALA A 456 9.43 56.29 -19.80
N GLN A 457 10.35 57.25 -19.63
CA GLN A 457 10.02 58.65 -19.35
C GLN A 457 9.25 59.30 -20.50
N LEU A 458 9.71 59.11 -21.75
CA LEU A 458 8.99 59.62 -22.92
C LEU A 458 7.64 58.92 -23.09
N ALA A 459 7.56 57.64 -22.75
CA ALA A 459 6.32 56.88 -22.83
C ALA A 459 5.28 57.24 -21.76
N ALA A 460 5.73 57.63 -20.57
CA ALA A 460 4.88 58.15 -19.50
C ALA A 460 4.35 59.57 -19.80
N GLY A 461 5.00 60.31 -20.70
CA GLY A 461 4.52 61.59 -21.25
C GLY A 461 3.62 61.46 -22.48
N ASP A 462 3.00 60.29 -22.71
CA ASP A 462 2.06 59.99 -23.80
C ASP A 462 2.60 60.04 -25.25
N LEU A 463 3.92 60.12 -25.47
CA LEU A 463 4.48 60.06 -26.83
C LEU A 463 4.32 58.67 -27.45
N THR A 464 3.86 58.53 -28.68
CA THR A 464 3.78 57.25 -29.41
C THR A 464 5.15 56.62 -29.66
N ASN A 465 5.21 55.31 -29.96
CA ASN A 465 6.48 54.63 -30.26
C ASN A 465 7.22 55.25 -31.46
N ARG A 466 6.47 55.82 -32.42
CA ARG A 466 7.01 56.53 -33.57
C ARG A 466 7.69 57.84 -33.17
N GLU A 467 7.07 58.61 -32.28
CA GLU A 467 7.63 59.88 -31.77
C GLU A 467 8.85 59.64 -30.87
N ILE A 468 8.80 58.61 -30.02
CA ILE A 468 9.94 58.18 -29.20
C ILE A 468 11.10 57.73 -30.11
N GLY A 469 10.80 56.95 -31.15
CA GLY A 469 11.79 56.48 -32.11
C GLY A 469 12.48 57.64 -32.84
N ALA A 470 11.71 58.64 -33.29
CA ALA A 470 12.25 59.86 -33.89
C ALA A 470 13.16 60.64 -32.93
N ARG A 471 12.76 60.78 -31.66
CA ARG A 471 13.52 61.56 -30.66
C ARG A 471 14.79 60.87 -30.17
N LEU A 472 14.79 59.53 -30.13
CA LEU A 472 15.93 58.72 -29.69
C LEU A 472 16.75 58.15 -30.86
N ARG A 473 16.38 58.45 -32.12
CA ARG A 473 17.01 57.95 -33.36
C ARG A 473 17.08 56.42 -33.40
N ILE A 474 15.98 55.75 -33.00
CA ILE A 474 15.81 54.29 -33.03
C ILE A 474 14.50 53.91 -33.71
N SER A 475 14.37 52.67 -34.19
CA SER A 475 13.11 52.22 -34.79
C SER A 475 11.98 52.11 -33.75
N ASP A 476 10.75 52.32 -34.21
CA ASP A 476 9.51 52.04 -33.49
C ASP A 476 9.43 50.60 -32.95
N ARG A 477 9.94 49.61 -33.71
CA ARG A 477 10.10 48.23 -33.24
C ARG A 477 11.06 48.12 -32.05
N THR A 478 12.17 48.85 -32.08
CA THR A 478 13.15 48.89 -30.98
C THR A 478 12.55 49.54 -29.73
N VAL A 479 11.75 50.60 -29.90
CA VAL A 479 10.99 51.21 -28.79
C VAL A 479 10.02 50.19 -28.16
N GLY A 480 9.29 49.42 -28.99
CA GLY A 480 8.40 48.36 -28.50
C GLY A 480 9.14 47.28 -27.70
N HIS A 481 10.34 46.89 -28.15
CA HIS A 481 11.19 45.95 -27.41
C HIS A 481 11.63 46.52 -26.05
N HIS A 482 12.08 47.78 -25.99
CA HIS A 482 12.44 48.43 -24.73
C HIS A 482 11.25 48.55 -23.78
N LEU A 483 10.05 48.89 -24.28
CA LEU A 483 8.84 48.97 -23.45
C LEU A 483 8.43 47.61 -22.89
N SER A 484 8.53 46.54 -23.68
CA SER A 484 8.27 45.17 -23.19
C SER A 484 9.21 44.81 -22.04
N ASN A 485 10.49 45.15 -22.15
CA ASN A 485 11.47 44.94 -21.08
C ASN A 485 11.20 45.83 -19.85
N VAL A 486 10.79 47.09 -20.05
CA VAL A 486 10.41 48.01 -18.98
C VAL A 486 9.20 47.48 -18.21
N PHE A 487 8.15 47.05 -18.89
CA PHE A 487 6.95 46.46 -18.28
C PHE A 487 7.29 45.20 -17.48
N ALA A 488 8.11 44.32 -18.06
CA ALA A 488 8.58 43.13 -17.36
C ALA A 488 9.44 43.46 -16.11
N LYS A 489 10.29 44.49 -16.18
CA LYS A 489 11.17 44.92 -15.07
C LYS A 489 10.43 45.66 -13.96
N LEU A 490 9.37 46.39 -14.29
CA LEU A 490 8.57 47.19 -13.35
C LEU A 490 7.30 46.47 -12.87
N GLY A 491 6.96 45.30 -13.43
CA GLY A 491 5.74 44.57 -13.09
C GLY A 491 4.47 45.26 -13.58
N LEU A 492 4.54 45.96 -14.72
CA LEU A 492 3.43 46.70 -15.31
C LEU A 492 2.83 45.91 -16.50
N CYS A 493 1.54 46.04 -16.74
CA CYS A 493 0.84 45.34 -17.82
C CYS A 493 0.55 46.27 -19.00
N SER A 494 0.57 47.58 -18.78
CA SER A 494 0.18 48.55 -19.78
C SER A 494 0.98 49.85 -19.71
N ARG A 495 0.93 50.58 -20.82
CA ARG A 495 1.45 51.96 -20.92
C ARG A 495 0.73 52.92 -19.95
N ARG A 496 -0.56 52.69 -19.67
CA ARG A 496 -1.30 53.50 -18.68
C ARG A 496 -0.77 53.27 -17.27
N ASP A 497 -0.40 52.02 -16.95
CA ASP A 497 0.17 51.69 -15.64
C ASP A 497 1.52 52.42 -15.46
N LEU A 498 2.28 52.56 -16.55
CA LEU A 498 3.54 53.33 -16.54
C LEU A 498 3.29 54.83 -16.27
N ALA A 499 2.26 55.44 -16.85
CA ALA A 499 1.89 56.83 -16.53
C ALA A 499 1.45 57.00 -15.06
N ALA A 500 0.76 56.00 -14.51
CA ALA A 500 0.32 55.99 -13.11
C ALA A 500 1.46 55.88 -12.08
N THR A 501 2.67 55.46 -12.48
CA THR A 501 3.84 55.41 -11.58
C THR A 501 4.46 56.77 -11.25
N GLY A 502 3.98 57.87 -11.86
CA GLY A 502 4.47 59.22 -11.57
C GLY A 502 5.85 59.56 -12.15
N ILE A 503 6.35 58.78 -13.12
CA ILE A 503 7.68 58.93 -13.76
C ILE A 503 7.76 60.14 -14.73
N SER A 504 6.83 61.10 -14.62
CA SER A 504 6.86 62.32 -15.43
C SER A 504 8.07 63.17 -15.09
N GLY A 505 8.91 63.47 -16.08
CA GLY A 505 9.99 64.42 -15.94
C GLY A 505 9.41 65.78 -15.53
N ARG A 506 9.93 66.37 -14.45
CA ARG A 506 9.73 67.80 -14.19
C ARG A 506 10.07 68.55 -15.48
N ARG A 507 9.12 69.36 -15.94
CA ARG A 507 9.33 70.32 -17.03
C ARG A 507 10.48 71.26 -16.71
#